data_AF-A0A9P5J062-F1
#
_entry.id   AF-A0A9P5J062-F1
#
_cell.length_a   1.000
_cell.length_b   1.000
_cell.length_c   1.000
_cell.angle_alpha   90.00
_cell.angle_beta   90.00
_cell.angle_gamma   90.00
#
_symmetry.space_group_name_H-M   'P 1'
#
loop_
_entity.id
_entity.type
_entity.pdbx_description
1 polymer ?
#
loop_
_entity_poly.entity_id
_entity_poly.type
_entity_poly.pdbx_seq_one_letter_code
_entity_poly.pdbx_strand_id
1 'polypeptide(L)'
;MFATGHHNGMNGGQEPAPKYFYYRVFEEGLGLYVRNQFAPDKSLGRVDERRVFPKTVAIFKRAVAKHENISLSRVAKLLFTPEGSDAPEAAQITTADPSAPGASIQNPFLIVLSKVVDGVADIVMSQEDEHLAAYEGRPQGWVDIQPSSSSETSVYREVTPTVS
;
A
#
# COMPACT_ATOMS: atom_id res chain seq x y z
N MET A 1 54.11 20.63 -30.66
CA MET A 1 52.76 20.09 -30.97
C MET A 1 52.31 19.29 -29.76
N PHE A 2 51.40 19.84 -28.95
CA PHE A 2 50.83 19.11 -27.82
C PHE A 2 49.41 18.71 -28.20
N ALA A 3 49.17 17.40 -28.26
CA ALA A 3 47.87 16.83 -28.55
C ALA A 3 46.98 16.98 -27.31
N THR A 4 45.94 17.81 -27.42
CA THR A 4 44.88 17.94 -26.42
C THR A 4 44.02 16.68 -26.47
N GLY A 5 44.23 15.79 -25.50
CA GLY A 5 43.35 14.65 -25.24
C GLY A 5 42.00 15.13 -24.70
N HIS A 6 40.96 14.99 -25.51
CA HIS A 6 39.58 15.17 -25.06
C HIS A 6 39.18 13.98 -24.21
N HIS A 7 39.18 14.15 -22.89
CA HIS A 7 38.58 13.20 -21.97
C HIS A 7 37.06 13.31 -22.08
N ASN A 8 36.45 12.37 -22.83
CA ASN A 8 35.01 12.19 -22.88
C ASN A 8 34.57 11.65 -21.51
N GLY A 9 34.17 12.55 -20.61
CA GLY A 9 33.63 12.20 -19.31
C GLY A 9 32.34 11.40 -19.47
N MET A 10 32.42 10.10 -19.23
CA MET A 10 31.26 9.27 -18.97
C MET A 10 30.63 9.79 -17.68
N ASN A 11 29.61 10.64 -17.78
CA ASN A 11 28.73 10.95 -16.66
C ASN A 11 28.03 9.64 -16.29
N GLY A 12 28.52 8.99 -15.23
CA GLY A 12 27.83 7.87 -14.61
C GLY A 12 26.38 8.26 -14.36
N GLY A 13 25.44 7.50 -14.92
CA GLY A 13 24.01 7.76 -14.82
C GLY A 13 23.60 7.82 -13.35
N GLN A 14 23.50 9.02 -12.80
CA GLN A 14 22.97 9.25 -11.47
C GLN A 14 21.50 8.81 -11.51
N GLU A 15 21.17 7.72 -10.83
CA GLU A 15 19.79 7.25 -10.70
C GLU A 15 18.96 8.41 -10.14
N PRO A 16 17.78 8.71 -10.73
CA PRO A 16 16.95 9.81 -10.25
C PRO A 16 16.63 9.58 -8.77
N ALA A 17 16.63 10.68 -8.00
CA ALA A 17 16.33 10.62 -6.58
C ALA A 17 14.96 9.94 -6.36
N PRO A 18 14.83 9.09 -5.31
CA PRO A 18 13.57 8.42 -5.02
C PRO A 18 12.44 9.43 -4.81
N LYS A 19 11.27 9.15 -5.40
CA LYS A 19 10.05 9.91 -5.19
C LYS A 19 9.14 9.17 -4.22
N TYR A 20 8.42 9.93 -3.40
CA TYR A 20 7.57 9.37 -2.35
C TYR A 20 6.18 9.99 -2.40
N PHE A 21 5.19 9.18 -2.02
CA PHE A 21 3.90 9.67 -1.58
C PHE A 21 3.91 9.83 -0.06
N TYR A 22 3.48 10.99 0.42
CA TYR A 22 3.37 11.30 1.84
C TYR A 22 1.92 11.15 2.30
N TYR A 23 1.74 10.65 3.52
CA TYR A 23 0.42 10.46 4.09
C TYR A 23 0.42 10.64 5.61
N ARG A 24 -0.77 10.86 6.14
CA ARG A 24 -1.09 10.81 7.57
C ARG A 24 -2.20 9.78 7.76
N VAL A 25 -2.14 9.03 8.84
CA VAL A 25 -3.18 8.06 9.15
C VAL A 25 -3.89 8.51 10.43
N PHE A 26 -5.22 8.47 10.40
CA PHE A 26 -6.11 8.84 11.48
C PHE A 26 -6.97 7.64 11.83
N GLU A 27 -7.07 7.33 13.11
CA GLU A 27 -8.01 6.34 13.61
C GLU A 27 -9.23 7.04 14.21
N GLU A 28 -10.43 6.66 13.73
CA GLU A 28 -11.68 7.22 14.23
C GLU A 28 -11.79 7.05 15.74
N GLY A 29 -11.81 8.18 16.46
CA GLY A 29 -11.92 8.23 17.92
C GLY A 29 -10.59 8.16 18.69
N LEU A 30 -9.46 7.88 18.03
CA LEU A 30 -8.14 7.82 18.67
C LEU A 30 -7.12 8.86 18.14
N GLY A 31 -7.40 9.48 16.99
CA GLY A 31 -6.57 10.55 16.45
C GLY A 31 -5.45 10.03 15.54
N LEU A 32 -4.29 10.71 15.51
CA LEU A 32 -3.18 10.38 14.62
C LEU A 32 -2.52 9.04 14.98
N TYR A 33 -2.38 8.16 14.00
CA TYR A 33 -1.78 6.83 14.14
C TYR A 33 -0.72 6.63 13.05
N VAL A 34 0.58 6.84 13.30
CA VAL A 34 1.61 6.47 12.30
C VAL A 34 2.69 5.65 12.96
N ARG A 35 2.91 4.44 12.45
CA ARG A 35 3.91 3.50 12.94
C ARG A 35 5.25 3.76 12.26
N ASN A 36 5.26 3.95 10.94
CA ASN A 36 6.48 4.26 10.19
C ASN A 36 6.65 5.77 10.01
N GLN A 37 7.28 6.36 10.99
CA GLN A 37 7.44 7.81 11.11
C GLN A 37 8.54 8.33 10.18
N PHE A 38 8.26 9.42 9.46
CA PHE A 38 9.23 10.16 8.68
C PHE A 38 9.80 11.34 9.48
N ALA A 39 11.07 11.30 9.87
CA ALA A 39 11.72 12.47 10.48
C ALA A 39 11.83 13.61 9.44
N PRO A 40 11.49 14.87 9.79
CA PRO A 40 11.29 15.40 11.15
C PRO A 40 9.85 15.31 11.71
N ASP A 41 8.85 14.90 10.93
CA ASP A 41 7.45 14.86 11.36
C ASP A 41 6.99 13.44 11.71
N LYS A 42 6.90 13.16 13.02
CA LYS A 42 6.49 11.84 13.55
C LYS A 42 5.07 11.42 13.19
N SER A 43 4.25 12.33 12.71
CA SER A 43 2.87 12.06 12.29
C SER A 43 2.72 11.87 10.78
N LEU A 44 3.84 11.82 10.05
CA LEU A 44 3.88 11.63 8.62
C LEU A 44 4.48 10.26 8.28
N GLY A 45 3.80 9.51 7.42
CA GLY A 45 4.32 8.33 6.74
C GLY A 45 4.71 8.65 5.31
N ARG A 46 5.51 7.77 4.70
CA ARG A 46 5.86 7.85 3.29
C ARG A 46 6.00 6.48 2.64
N VAL A 47 5.57 6.36 1.38
CA VAL A 47 5.73 5.16 0.56
C VAL A 47 6.47 5.56 -0.72
N ASP A 48 7.48 4.75 -1.10
CA ASP A 48 8.19 4.93 -2.37
C ASP A 48 7.20 4.80 -3.53
N GLU A 49 7.13 5.82 -4.39
CA GLU A 49 6.20 5.88 -5.52
C GLU A 49 6.34 4.65 -6.44
N ARG A 50 7.55 4.07 -6.55
CA ARG A 50 7.79 2.87 -7.36
C ARG A 50 7.07 1.62 -6.84
N ARG A 51 6.66 1.61 -5.56
CA ARG A 51 5.87 0.52 -4.96
C ARG A 51 4.37 0.64 -5.24
N VAL A 52 3.95 1.73 -5.87
CA VAL A 52 2.54 2.04 -6.14
C VAL A 52 2.32 1.97 -7.65
N PHE A 53 2.25 0.76 -8.17
CA PHE A 53 1.99 0.51 -9.59
C PHE A 53 0.82 -0.47 -9.77
N PRO A 54 -0.23 -0.11 -10.54
CA PRO A 54 -0.49 1.22 -11.12
C PRO A 54 -0.72 2.30 -10.04
N LYS A 55 -0.47 3.57 -10.39
CA LYS A 55 -0.59 4.72 -9.48
C LYS A 55 -2.05 5.08 -9.21
N THR A 56 -2.74 4.21 -8.49
CA THR A 56 -4.17 4.33 -8.13
C THR A 56 -4.36 4.40 -6.62
N VAL A 57 -5.48 4.97 -6.19
CA VAL A 57 -5.89 4.99 -4.77
C VAL A 57 -5.92 3.59 -4.17
N ALA A 58 -6.47 2.59 -4.87
CA ALA A 58 -6.57 1.22 -4.36
C ALA A 58 -5.20 0.60 -4.04
N ILE A 59 -4.25 0.73 -4.96
CA ILE A 59 -2.89 0.19 -4.78
C ILE A 59 -2.16 0.97 -3.69
N PHE A 60 -2.37 2.28 -3.61
CA PHE A 60 -1.79 3.10 -2.55
C PHE A 60 -2.31 2.72 -1.16
N LYS A 61 -3.63 2.56 -0.98
CA LYS A 61 -4.25 2.08 0.28
C LYS A 61 -3.62 0.76 0.72
N ARG A 62 -3.44 -0.20 -0.20
CA ARG A 62 -2.75 -1.48 0.06
C ARG A 62 -1.29 -1.30 0.46
N ALA A 63 -0.56 -0.43 -0.24
CA ALA A 63 0.84 -0.16 0.06
C ALA A 63 1.00 0.44 1.46
N VAL A 64 0.14 1.39 1.84
CA VAL A 64 0.11 1.97 3.19
C VAL A 64 -0.27 0.93 4.23
N ALA A 65 -1.32 0.14 4.00
CA ALA A 65 -1.76 -0.91 4.92
C ALA A 65 -0.62 -1.91 5.22
N LYS A 66 0.05 -2.40 4.18
CA LYS A 66 1.23 -3.27 4.32
C LYS A 66 2.39 -2.57 5.02
N HIS A 67 2.65 -1.31 4.68
CA HIS A 67 3.75 -0.56 5.28
C HIS A 67 3.54 -0.35 6.78
N GLU A 68 2.37 0.11 7.19
CA GLU A 68 1.99 0.38 8.58
C GLU A 68 1.62 -0.88 9.38
N ASN A 69 1.54 -2.05 8.71
CA ASN A 69 1.08 -3.31 9.29
C ASN A 69 -0.34 -3.17 9.87
N ILE A 70 -1.25 -2.60 9.06
CA ILE A 70 -2.68 -2.42 9.31
C ILE A 70 -3.43 -3.36 8.37
N SER A 71 -4.51 -4.01 8.83
CA SER A 71 -5.37 -4.75 7.92
C SER A 71 -6.02 -3.82 6.89
N LEU A 72 -6.05 -4.24 5.62
CA LEU A 72 -6.68 -3.46 4.56
C LEU A 72 -8.17 -3.20 4.85
N SER A 73 -8.86 -4.11 5.55
CA SER A 73 -10.26 -3.94 5.93
C SER A 73 -10.50 -2.75 6.87
N ARG A 74 -9.45 -2.30 7.58
CA ARG A 74 -9.53 -1.11 8.44
C ARG A 74 -9.33 0.18 7.67
N VAL A 75 -8.78 0.16 6.46
CA VAL A 75 -8.57 1.38 5.66
C VAL A 75 -9.91 1.81 5.06
N ALA A 76 -10.65 2.63 5.80
CA ALA A 76 -11.99 3.04 5.43
C ALA A 76 -11.99 4.08 4.30
N LYS A 77 -11.10 5.08 4.39
CA LYS A 77 -11.10 6.21 3.43
C LYS A 77 -9.69 6.69 3.12
N LEU A 78 -9.55 7.24 1.93
CA LEU A 78 -8.44 8.11 1.55
C LEU A 78 -8.99 9.46 1.12
N LEU A 79 -8.55 10.52 1.78
CA LEU A 79 -8.94 11.89 1.45
C LEU A 79 -7.76 12.63 0.80
N PHE A 80 -8.07 13.39 -0.23
CA PHE A 80 -7.11 14.28 -0.90
C PHE A 80 -6.95 15.62 -0.16
N THR A 81 -7.94 16.00 0.65
CA THR A 81 -7.94 17.17 1.52
C THR A 81 -8.64 16.84 2.84
N PRO A 82 -8.39 17.56 3.95
CA PRO A 82 -9.06 17.30 5.24
C PRO A 82 -10.59 17.38 5.19
N GLU A 83 -11.12 18.23 4.34
CA GLU A 83 -12.54 18.49 4.14
C GLU A 83 -13.11 17.68 2.97
N GLY A 84 -12.28 16.82 2.36
CA GLY A 84 -12.60 16.06 1.17
C GLY A 84 -13.54 14.87 1.44
N SER A 85 -14.09 14.34 0.36
CA SER A 85 -14.74 13.02 0.36
C SER A 85 -13.73 11.91 0.09
N ASP A 86 -14.15 10.66 0.31
CA ASP A 86 -13.33 9.49 -0.02
C ASP A 86 -13.01 9.47 -1.52
N ALA A 87 -11.73 9.32 -1.83
CA ALA A 87 -11.24 9.28 -3.18
C ALA A 87 -11.66 7.94 -3.84
N PRO A 88 -12.17 7.96 -5.08
CA PRO A 88 -12.52 6.73 -5.79
C PRO A 88 -11.31 5.79 -5.91
N GLU A 89 -11.51 4.49 -5.73
CA GLU A 89 -10.45 3.47 -5.77
C GLU A 89 -9.63 3.50 -7.08
N ALA A 90 -10.28 3.81 -8.20
CA ALA A 90 -9.66 3.89 -9.52
C ALA A 90 -8.98 5.24 -9.82
N ALA A 91 -9.12 6.24 -8.94
CA ALA A 91 -8.53 7.56 -9.14
C ALA A 91 -7.01 7.47 -9.22
N GLN A 92 -6.44 8.17 -10.20
CA GLN A 92 -5.00 8.23 -10.40
C GLN A 92 -4.36 9.19 -9.39
N ILE A 93 -3.16 8.85 -8.93
CA ILE A 93 -2.33 9.69 -8.06
C ILE A 93 -0.97 9.95 -8.72
N THR A 94 -0.34 11.07 -8.38
CA THR A 94 0.92 11.46 -9.04
C THR A 94 1.78 12.33 -8.13
N THR A 95 3.10 12.18 -8.24
CA THR A 95 4.09 13.09 -7.65
C THR A 95 4.63 14.10 -8.67
N ALA A 96 4.13 14.09 -9.91
CA ALA A 96 4.64 14.94 -10.98
C ALA A 96 4.32 16.42 -10.75
N ASP A 97 3.18 16.72 -10.12
CA ASP A 97 2.84 18.05 -9.63
C ASP A 97 3.13 18.11 -8.12
N PRO A 98 4.07 18.96 -7.66
CA PRO A 98 4.37 19.14 -6.24
C PRO A 98 3.19 19.61 -5.38
N SER A 99 2.18 20.22 -6.03
CA SER A 99 0.95 20.68 -5.38
C SER A 99 -0.11 19.57 -5.28
N ALA A 100 0.06 18.46 -6.00
CA ALA A 100 -0.88 17.36 -5.94
C ALA A 100 -0.93 16.75 -4.52
N PRO A 101 -2.09 16.25 -4.09
CA PRO A 101 -2.22 15.51 -2.84
C PRO A 101 -1.21 14.37 -2.75
N GLY A 102 -0.57 14.23 -1.61
CA GLY A 102 0.46 13.26 -1.32
C GLY A 102 1.83 13.53 -1.95
N ALA A 103 1.99 14.53 -2.82
CA ALA A 103 3.27 14.78 -3.50
C ALA A 103 4.33 15.45 -2.59
N SER A 104 3.90 16.05 -1.48
CA SER A 104 4.79 16.75 -0.54
C SER A 104 4.37 16.53 0.92
N ILE A 105 5.29 16.84 1.83
CA ILE A 105 5.06 16.81 3.28
C ILE A 105 3.99 17.82 3.71
N GLN A 106 3.88 18.94 3.00
CA GLN A 106 2.92 20.01 3.26
C GLN A 106 1.51 19.66 2.80
N ASN A 107 1.39 18.78 1.80
CA ASN A 107 0.11 18.33 1.27
C ASN A 107 0.04 16.80 1.23
N PRO A 108 0.02 16.11 2.39
CA PRO A 108 -0.04 14.65 2.42
C PRO A 108 -1.46 14.12 2.16
N PHE A 109 -1.57 12.87 1.71
CA PHE A 109 -2.85 12.16 1.76
C PHE A 109 -3.30 11.95 3.20
N LEU A 110 -4.61 11.85 3.41
CA LEU A 110 -5.17 11.47 4.71
C LEU A 110 -5.81 10.10 4.58
N ILE A 111 -5.35 9.15 5.38
CA ILE A 111 -5.90 7.81 5.49
C ILE A 111 -6.75 7.77 6.76
N VAL A 112 -8.00 7.38 6.64
CA VAL A 112 -8.89 7.22 7.80
C VAL A 112 -9.12 5.73 8.03
N LEU A 113 -8.86 5.28 9.25
CA LEU A 113 -9.11 3.93 9.70
C LEU A 113 -10.48 3.85 10.37
N SER A 114 -11.24 2.79 10.06
CA SER A 114 -12.43 2.44 10.83
C SER A 114 -12.04 1.95 12.21
N LYS A 115 -12.85 2.29 13.21
CA LYS A 115 -12.70 1.76 14.57
C LYS A 115 -12.81 0.23 14.55
N VAL A 116 -11.93 -0.45 15.30
CA VAL A 116 -12.07 -1.88 15.55
C VAL A 116 -13.31 -2.08 16.43
N VAL A 117 -14.28 -2.82 15.93
CA VAL A 117 -15.42 -3.26 16.74
C VAL A 117 -14.93 -4.43 17.59
N ASP A 118 -14.97 -4.27 18.92
CA ASP A 118 -14.52 -5.29 19.87
C ASP A 118 -15.16 -6.64 19.54
N GLY A 119 -14.33 -7.67 19.31
CA GLY A 119 -14.76 -9.04 19.02
C GLY A 119 -14.27 -9.62 17.70
N VAL A 120 -13.79 -8.80 16.77
CA VAL A 120 -13.07 -9.29 15.57
C VAL A 120 -11.60 -8.96 15.76
N ALA A 121 -10.82 -9.93 16.23
CA ALA A 121 -9.37 -9.81 16.22
C ALA A 121 -8.94 -9.48 14.78
N ASP A 122 -8.21 -8.38 14.61
CA ASP A 122 -7.65 -7.94 13.35
C ASP A 122 -6.61 -8.99 12.93
N ILE A 123 -7.06 -10.03 12.21
CA ILE A 123 -6.14 -11.02 11.63
C ILE A 123 -5.40 -10.26 10.54
N VAL A 124 -4.25 -9.69 10.91
CA VAL A 124 -3.26 -9.18 9.97
C VAL A 124 -2.99 -10.35 9.03
N MET A 125 -3.53 -10.30 7.81
CA MET A 125 -3.25 -11.28 6.78
C MET A 125 -1.75 -11.20 6.48
N SER A 126 -1.02 -12.03 7.21
CA SER A 126 0.42 -12.22 7.15
C SER A 126 0.70 -13.42 6.23
N GLN A 127 -0.02 -13.50 5.11
CA GLN A 127 0.11 -14.59 4.17
C GLN A 127 0.16 -14.02 2.75
N GLU A 128 1.40 -13.85 2.27
CA GLU A 128 1.78 -14.39 0.98
C GLU A 128 0.95 -13.96 -0.24
N ASP A 129 0.77 -12.65 -0.48
CA ASP A 129 0.58 -12.14 -1.84
C ASP A 129 1.94 -11.84 -2.49
N GLU A 130 2.68 -12.93 -2.70
CA GLU A 130 3.82 -13.03 -3.61
C GLU A 130 3.35 -13.27 -5.06
N HIS A 131 2.09 -12.96 -5.40
CA HIS A 131 1.56 -13.12 -6.76
C HIS A 131 1.87 -11.97 -7.72
N LEU A 132 2.71 -11.01 -7.33
CA LEU A 132 3.23 -9.96 -8.21
C LEU A 132 4.60 -10.29 -8.86
N ALA A 133 5.12 -11.51 -8.68
CA ALA A 133 6.25 -12.03 -9.46
C ALA A 133 5.85 -12.57 -10.84
N ALA A 134 4.58 -12.51 -11.24
CA ALA A 134 4.13 -13.10 -12.50
C ALA A 134 4.48 -12.29 -13.77
N TYR A 135 5.21 -11.18 -13.68
CA TYR A 135 5.57 -10.33 -14.82
C TYR A 135 7.06 -10.34 -15.22
N GLU A 136 7.87 -11.24 -14.65
CA GLU A 136 9.24 -11.48 -15.14
C GLU A 136 9.39 -12.92 -15.63
N GLY A 137 9.42 -13.07 -16.95
CA GLY A 137 10.01 -14.19 -17.72
C GLY A 137 9.80 -15.62 -17.20
N ARG A 138 8.74 -16.31 -17.67
CA ARG A 138 8.68 -17.78 -17.58
C ARG A 138 9.59 -18.42 -18.63
N PRO A 139 10.61 -19.22 -18.27
CA PRO A 139 11.26 -20.13 -19.22
C PRO A 139 10.30 -21.25 -19.64
N GLN A 140 10.35 -21.64 -20.92
CA GLN A 140 9.58 -22.76 -21.47
C GLN A 140 9.88 -24.06 -20.72
N GLY A 141 8.86 -24.75 -20.18
CA GLY A 141 9.02 -26.14 -19.75
C GLY A 141 8.26 -26.64 -18.52
N TRP A 142 7.25 -25.93 -18.00
CA TRP A 142 6.44 -26.46 -16.88
C TRP A 142 5.06 -26.94 -17.33
N VAL A 143 4.72 -28.16 -16.91
CA VAL A 143 3.44 -28.84 -17.13
C VAL A 143 2.49 -28.42 -16.01
N ASP A 144 1.27 -27.99 -16.36
CA ASP A 144 0.22 -27.65 -15.41
C ASP A 144 -0.22 -28.91 -14.63
N ILE A 145 -0.06 -28.89 -13.31
CA ILE A 145 -0.81 -29.78 -12.42
C ILE A 145 -2.01 -28.96 -11.94
N GLN A 146 -3.20 -29.26 -12.49
CA GLN A 146 -4.44 -28.70 -11.99
C GLN A 146 -4.70 -29.19 -10.55
N PRO A 147 -5.03 -28.33 -9.59
CA PRO A 147 -5.62 -28.79 -8.34
C PRO A 147 -7.03 -29.30 -8.63
N SER A 148 -7.22 -30.59 -8.41
CA SER A 148 -8.50 -31.27 -8.43
C SER A 148 -9.48 -30.60 -7.46
N SER A 149 -10.58 -30.12 -8.02
CA SER A 149 -11.82 -29.81 -7.31
C SER A 149 -12.21 -30.97 -6.39
N SER A 150 -12.35 -30.71 -5.11
CA SER A 150 -13.14 -31.53 -4.19
C SER A 150 -13.72 -30.64 -3.11
N SER A 151 -15.01 -30.41 -3.26
CA SER A 151 -15.96 -29.84 -2.33
C SER A 151 -15.95 -30.53 -0.97
N GLU A 152 -15.84 -29.77 0.11
CA GLU A 152 -16.40 -30.17 1.41
C GLU A 152 -17.29 -29.05 1.97
N THR A 153 -18.59 -29.34 1.93
CA THR A 153 -19.66 -28.56 2.55
C THR A 153 -19.71 -28.95 4.02
N SER A 154 -19.22 -28.09 4.92
CA SER A 154 -19.37 -28.33 6.35
C SER A 154 -20.71 -27.78 6.83
N VAL A 155 -21.64 -28.69 7.09
CA VAL A 155 -22.97 -28.44 7.66
C VAL A 155 -22.80 -28.28 9.17
N TYR A 156 -22.95 -27.07 9.70
CA TYR A 156 -23.05 -26.86 11.14
C TYR A 156 -24.41 -27.36 11.64
N ARG A 157 -24.40 -28.40 12.47
CA ARG A 157 -25.56 -28.89 13.21
C ARG A 157 -25.62 -28.15 14.55
N GLU A 158 -26.65 -27.36 14.78
CA GLU A 158 -26.97 -26.82 16.10
C GLU A 158 -27.32 -27.99 17.05
N VAL A 159 -26.65 -28.03 18.20
CA VAL A 159 -27.00 -28.94 19.30
C VAL A 159 -27.59 -28.08 20.41
N THR A 160 -28.92 -28.07 20.51
CA THR A 160 -29.62 -27.50 21.66
C THR A 160 -29.52 -28.47 22.84
N PRO A 161 -29.02 -28.07 24.02
CA PRO A 161 -29.16 -28.89 25.21
C PRO A 161 -30.57 -28.73 25.81
N THR A 162 -31.33 -29.83 25.81
CA THR A 162 -32.62 -29.95 26.50
C THR A 162 -32.40 -30.55 27.89
N VAL A 163 -32.59 -29.69 28.91
CA VAL A 163 -33.36 -29.86 30.16
C VAL A 163 -33.19 -31.13 31.01
N SER A 164 -32.89 -30.93 32.30
CA SER A 164 -33.71 -31.40 33.44
C SER A 164 -33.36 -30.64 34.71
#